data_AF-A0A0F9G014-F1
#
_entry.id   AF-A0A0F9G014-F1
#
_cell.length_a   1.000
_cell.length_b   1.000
_cell.length_c   1.000
_cell.angle_alpha   90.00
_cell.angle_beta   90.00
_cell.angle_gamma   90.00
#
_symmetry.space_group_name_H-M   'P 1'
#
loop_
_entity.id
_entity.type
_entity.pdbx_description
1 polymer ?
#
loop_
_entity_poly.entity_id
_entity_poly.type
_entity_poly.pdbx_seq_one_letter_code
_entity_poly.pdbx_strand_id
1 'polypeptide(L)'
;MVMHRKGQAIVAGIVIVFIAAIVWASLLPALTPILDTAAGNASASGDTAQALIIQLIPLMGWIVLILAFLSVRAIGQELGG
;
A
#
# COMPACT_ATOMS: atom_id res chain seq x y z
N MET A 1 1.10 33.90 -7.05
CA MET A 1 0.08 32.83 -7.00
C MET A 1 0.63 31.38 -7.09
N VAL A 2 1.91 31.15 -7.41
CA VAL A 2 2.46 29.78 -7.59
C VAL A 2 2.61 28.98 -6.28
N MET A 3 2.88 29.64 -5.15
CA MET A 3 3.03 28.95 -3.85
C MET A 3 1.76 28.24 -3.36
N HIS A 4 0.56 28.76 -3.71
CA HIS A 4 -0.71 28.21 -3.24
C HIS A 4 -1.08 26.89 -3.92
N ARG A 5 -0.69 26.69 -5.19
CA ARG A 5 -0.92 25.42 -5.91
C ARG A 5 0.00 24.29 -5.43
N LYS A 6 1.22 24.63 -5.00
CA LYS A 6 2.22 23.64 -4.55
C LYS A 6 1.84 22.99 -3.23
N GLY A 7 1.49 23.79 -2.22
CA GLY A 7 1.00 23.27 -0.94
C GLY A 7 -0.28 22.44 -1.10
N GLN A 8 -1.19 22.87 -1.98
CA GLN A 8 -2.42 22.14 -2.28
C GLN A 8 -2.15 20.76 -2.91
N ALA A 9 -1.13 20.62 -3.77
CA ALA A 9 -0.76 19.33 -4.37
C ALA A 9 -0.20 18.33 -3.35
N ILE A 10 0.63 18.78 -2.40
CA ILE A 10 1.17 17.93 -1.33
C ILE A 10 0.03 17.45 -0.42
N VAL A 11 -0.86 18.36 -0.01
CA VAL A 11 -2.02 18.03 0.81
C VAL A 11 -2.92 17.03 0.09
N ALA A 12 -3.19 17.24 -1.21
CA ALA A 12 -3.95 16.29 -2.01
C ALA A 12 -3.27 14.91 -2.07
N GLY A 13 -1.95 14.86 -2.25
CA GLY A 13 -1.18 13.61 -2.24
C GLY A 13 -1.30 12.85 -0.91
N ILE A 14 -1.18 13.55 0.23
CA ILE A 14 -1.34 12.95 1.56
C ILE A 14 -2.76 12.40 1.75
N VAL A 15 -3.77 13.16 1.34
CA VAL A 15 -5.18 12.73 1.43
C VAL A 15 -5.42 11.48 0.58
N ILE A 16 -4.88 11.41 -0.63
CA ILE A 16 -5.01 10.23 -1.50
C ILE A 16 -4.37 9.00 -0.85
N VAL A 17 -3.14 9.13 -0.33
CA VAL A 17 -2.45 8.02 0.34
C VAL A 17 -3.20 7.58 1.61
N PHE A 18 -3.77 8.52 2.36
CA PHE A 18 -4.59 8.22 3.53
C PHE A 18 -5.87 7.44 3.18
N ILE A 19 -6.57 7.87 2.13
CA ILE A 19 -7.74 7.14 1.62
C ILE A 19 -7.34 5.74 1.16
N ALA A 20 -6.24 5.62 0.41
CA ALA A 20 -5.73 4.31 -0.04
C ALA A 20 -5.39 3.39 1.14
N ALA A 21 -4.83 3.93 2.22
CA ALA A 21 -4.54 3.18 3.43
C ALA A 21 -5.81 2.69 4.14
N ILE A 22 -6.85 3.53 4.24
CA ILE A 22 -8.16 3.12 4.80
C ILE A 22 -8.78 2.02 3.94
N VAL A 23 -8.78 2.19 2.61
CA VAL A 23 -9.32 1.22 1.67
C VAL A 23 -8.58 -0.12 1.82
N TRP A 24 -7.25 -0.10 1.85
CA TRP A 24 -6.45 -1.31 2.04
C TRP A 24 -6.71 -1.99 3.39
N ALA A 25 -6.75 -1.21 4.48
CA ALA A 25 -7.03 -1.73 5.82
C ALA A 25 -8.42 -2.37 5.93
N SER A 26 -9.40 -1.83 5.21
CA SER A 26 -10.78 -2.34 5.19
C SER A 26 -10.93 -3.54 4.26
N LEU A 27 -10.16 -3.57 3.16
CA LEU A 27 -10.18 -4.65 2.19
C LEU A 27 -9.43 -5.89 2.69
N LEU A 28 -8.35 -5.71 3.45
CA LEU A 28 -7.48 -6.80 3.88
C LEU A 28 -8.23 -7.93 4.61
N PRO A 29 -9.11 -7.68 5.61
CA PRO A 29 -9.89 -8.72 6.25
C PRO A 29 -10.80 -9.51 5.30
N ALA A 30 -11.32 -8.86 4.25
CA ALA A 30 -12.14 -9.51 3.23
C ALA A 30 -11.31 -10.41 2.30
N LEU A 31 -10.02 -10.07 2.09
CA LEU A 31 -9.09 -10.86 1.28
C LEU A 31 -8.44 -12.01 2.07
N THR A 32 -8.26 -11.88 3.38
CA THR A 32 -7.63 -12.90 4.24
C THR A 32 -8.12 -14.33 3.98
N PRO A 33 -9.44 -14.65 4.00
CA PRO A 33 -9.89 -16.02 3.77
C PRO A 33 -9.53 -16.57 2.37
N ILE A 34 -9.47 -15.69 1.36
CA ILE A 34 -9.09 -16.05 -0.01
C ILE A 34 -7.59 -16.36 -0.07
N LEU A 35 -6.78 -15.51 0.56
CA LEU A 35 -5.32 -15.68 0.63
C LEU A 35 -4.94 -16.95 1.41
N ASP A 36 -5.61 -17.22 2.52
CA ASP A 36 -5.38 -18.42 3.33
C ASP A 36 -5.74 -19.70 2.55
N THR A 37 -6.87 -19.68 1.84
CA THR A 37 -7.28 -20.81 0.98
C THR A 37 -6.28 -21.04 -0.14
N ALA A 38 -5.83 -19.98 -0.81
CA ALA A 38 -4.86 -20.07 -1.90
C ALA A 38 -3.49 -20.56 -1.41
N ALA A 39 -3.02 -20.06 -0.26
CA ALA A 39 -1.77 -20.51 0.35
C ALA A 39 -1.84 -21.96 0.84
N GLY A 40 -2.99 -22.37 1.40
CA GLY A 40 -3.24 -23.75 1.80
C GLY A 40 -3.22 -24.72 0.61
N ASN A 41 -3.86 -24.34 -0.50
CA ASN A 41 -3.85 -25.14 -1.74
C ASN A 41 -2.44 -25.29 -2.32
N ALA A 42 -1.66 -24.19 -2.38
CA ALA A 42 -0.27 -24.23 -2.84
C ALA A 42 0.62 -25.11 -1.94
N SER A 43 0.42 -25.03 -0.61
CA SER A 43 1.12 -25.88 0.34
C SER A 43 0.77 -27.36 0.15
N ALA A 44 -0.50 -27.67 -0.10
CA ALA A 44 -0.97 -29.03 -0.34
C ALA A 44 -0.43 -29.63 -1.66
N SER A 45 -0.14 -28.81 -2.67
CA SER A 45 0.53 -29.23 -3.90
C SER A 45 2.06 -29.32 -3.78
N GLY A 46 2.62 -29.04 -2.59
CA GLY A 46 4.07 -29.03 -2.36
C GLY A 46 4.80 -27.76 -2.83
N ASP A 47 4.06 -26.72 -3.24
CA ASP A 47 4.63 -25.43 -3.67
C ASP A 47 4.68 -24.44 -2.49
N THR A 48 5.60 -24.72 -1.56
CA THR A 48 5.84 -23.90 -0.38
C THR A 48 6.27 -22.47 -0.73
N ALA A 49 6.97 -22.28 -1.86
CA ALA A 49 7.41 -20.97 -2.30
C ALA A 49 6.22 -20.11 -2.72
N GLN A 50 5.29 -20.67 -3.50
CA GLN A 50 4.05 -19.98 -3.87
C GLN A 50 3.20 -19.66 -2.63
N ALA A 51 3.06 -20.60 -1.69
CA ALA A 51 2.32 -20.36 -0.45
C ALA A 51 2.89 -19.18 0.36
N LEU A 52 4.22 -19.09 0.46
CA LEU A 52 4.90 -17.98 1.13
C LEU A 52 4.64 -16.65 0.42
N ILE A 53 4.74 -16.61 -0.92
CA ILE A 53 4.47 -15.40 -1.70
C ILE A 53 3.02 -14.91 -1.47
N ILE A 54 2.04 -15.82 -1.46
CA ILE A 54 0.64 -15.48 -1.21
C ILE A 54 0.46 -14.86 0.18
N GLN A 55 1.08 -15.43 1.21
CA GLN A 55 1.02 -14.90 2.57
C GLN A 55 1.72 -13.54 2.73
N LEU A 56 2.63 -13.18 1.82
CA LEU A 56 3.32 -11.88 1.84
C LEU A 56 2.54 -10.76 1.15
N ILE A 57 1.46 -11.06 0.40
CA ILE A 57 0.64 -10.05 -0.29
C ILE A 57 0.15 -8.93 0.65
N PRO A 58 -0.37 -9.21 1.87
CA PRO A 58 -0.75 -8.16 2.83
C PRO A 58 0.39 -7.21 3.15
N LEU A 59 1.59 -7.75 3.41
CA LEU A 59 2.77 -6.98 3.75
C LEU A 59 3.22 -6.12 2.57
N MET A 60 3.21 -6.67 1.36
CA MET A 60 3.55 -5.93 0.15
C MET A 60 2.62 -4.72 -0.06
N GLY A 61 1.31 -4.88 0.17
CA GLY A 61 0.37 -3.76 0.07
C GLY A 61 0.67 -2.62 1.07
N TRP A 62 1.04 -2.96 2.31
CA TRP A 62 1.48 -1.97 3.30
C TRP A 62 2.79 -1.28 2.90
N ILE A 63 3.77 -2.02 2.39
CA ILE A 63 5.04 -1.46 1.91
C ILE A 63 4.77 -0.43 0.80
N VAL A 64 3.91 -0.75 -0.17
CA VAL A 64 3.55 0.16 -1.27
C VAL A 64 2.93 1.46 -0.74
N LEU A 65 2.03 1.38 0.26
CA LEU A 65 1.43 2.57 0.88
C LEU A 65 2.45 3.43 1.61
N ILE A 66 3.39 2.82 2.33
CA ILE A 66 4.48 3.53 3.01
C ILE A 66 5.37 4.24 1.99
N LEU A 67 5.75 3.55 0.92
CA LEU A 67 6.56 4.15 -0.15
C LEU A 67 5.82 5.31 -0.82
N ALA A 68 4.52 5.15 -1.11
CA ALA A 68 3.70 6.23 -1.67
C ALA A 68 3.66 7.47 -0.75
N PHE A 69 3.51 7.26 0.57
CA PHE A 69 3.57 8.35 1.54
C PHE A 69 4.93 9.05 1.56
N LEU A 70 6.02 8.27 1.59
CA LEU A 70 7.38 8.80 1.58
C LEU A 70 7.68 9.58 0.29
N SER A 71 7.21 9.12 -0.86
CA SER A 71 7.34 9.83 -2.13
C SER A 71 6.62 11.18 -2.12
N VAL A 72 5.37 11.23 -1.63
CA VAL A 72 4.63 12.50 -1.49
C VAL A 72 5.38 13.46 -0.57
N ARG A 73 5.92 12.96 0.55
CA ARG A 73 6.69 13.76 1.49
C ARG A 73 8.00 14.27 0.89
N ALA A 74 8.75 13.42 0.19
CA ALA A 74 10.01 13.79 -0.46
C ALA A 74 9.82 14.91 -1.48
N ILE A 75 8.80 14.79 -2.34
CA ILE A 75 8.41 15.83 -3.30
C ILE A 75 8.06 17.13 -2.57
N GLY A 76 7.39 17.03 -1.41
CA GLY A 76 7.06 18.20 -0.59
C GLY A 76 8.28 18.91 0.01
N GLN A 77 9.36 18.19 0.32
CA GLN A 77 10.59 18.77 0.87
C GLN A 77 11.49 19.39 -0.21
N GLU A 78 11.60 18.79 -1.39
CA GLU A 78 12.41 19.33 -2.49
C GLU A 78 11.83 20.63 -3.10
N LEU A 79 10.52 20.84 -3.00
CA LEU A 79 9.85 22.01 -3.59
C LEU A 79 9.66 23.19 -2.62
N GLY A 80 10.06 23.03 -1.36
CA GLY A 80 9.93 24.02 -0.28
C GLY A 80 11.24 24.66 0.20
N GLY A 81 12.38 24.30 -0.40
CA GLY A 81 13.69 24.94 -0.21
C GLY A 81 13.91 26.13 -1.13
#